data_AF-A0A813DAR4-F1
#
_entry.id   AF-A0A813DAR4-F1
#
_cell.length_a   1.000
_cell.length_b   1.000
_cell.length_c   1.000
_cell.angle_alpha   90.00
_cell.angle_beta   90.00
_cell.angle_gamma   90.00
#
_symmetry.space_group_name_H-M   'P 1'
#
loop_
_entity.id
_entity.type
_entity.pdbx_description
1 polymer ?
#
loop_
_entity_poly.entity_id
_entity_poly.type
_entity_poly.pdbx_seq_one_letter_code
_entity_poly.pdbx_strand_id
1 'polypeptide(L)'
;EIERLSGTTFGRDFSDPAVVKDLDNLVAKLELDCPPPRSAARLLDKLCGHYIEDHIVNPAFITEHPQIMSPLAKWHRSKPGVTERFEMFVNTKEICNAYTELNDPERQLQCFMGQAVAAADGDDEAQGVDHDY
;
A
#
# COMPACT_ATOMS: atom_id res chain seq x y z
N GLU A 1 1.87 -10.56 -6.59
CA GLU A 1 1.38 -11.78 -5.94
C GLU A 1 -0.14 -11.82 -5.80
N ILE A 2 -0.78 -10.75 -5.31
CA ILE A 2 -2.25 -10.64 -5.25
C ILE A 2 -2.92 -11.03 -6.57
N GLU A 3 -2.44 -10.52 -7.71
CA GLU A 3 -2.98 -10.87 -9.04
C GLU A 3 -2.88 -12.37 -9.37
N ARG A 4 -1.80 -13.02 -8.95
CA ARG A 4 -1.56 -14.45 -9.16
C ARG A 4 -2.53 -15.30 -8.34
N LEU A 5 -2.82 -14.86 -7.12
CA LEU A 5 -3.67 -15.58 -6.17
C LEU A 5 -5.17 -15.30 -6.39
N SER A 6 -5.53 -14.08 -6.79
CA SER A 6 -6.91 -13.70 -7.07
C SER A 6 -7.37 -14.14 -8.47
N GLY A 7 -6.43 -14.36 -9.39
CA GLY A 7 -6.73 -14.60 -10.81
C GLY A 7 -7.22 -13.34 -11.54
N THR A 8 -7.09 -12.16 -10.92
CA THR A 8 -7.52 -10.86 -11.47
C THR A 8 -6.28 -9.99 -11.70
N THR A 9 -6.19 -9.39 -12.88
CA THR A 9 -5.16 -8.38 -13.20
C THR A 9 -5.71 -6.99 -13.00
N PHE A 10 -4.92 -6.09 -12.43
CA PHE A 10 -5.32 -4.70 -12.22
C PHE A 10 -4.49 -3.74 -13.08
N GLY A 11 -5.02 -2.55 -13.33
CA GLY A 11 -4.22 -1.45 -13.83
C GLY A 11 -3.08 -1.11 -12.86
N ARG A 12 -1.96 -0.60 -13.38
CA ARG A 12 -0.81 -0.18 -12.57
C ARG A 12 -0.93 1.24 -12.03
N ASP A 13 -1.93 1.98 -12.48
CA ASP A 13 -2.25 3.32 -11.98
C ASP A 13 -3.31 3.24 -10.87
N PHE A 14 -2.85 3.29 -9.62
CA PHE A 14 -3.73 3.24 -8.45
C PHE A 14 -4.44 4.57 -8.16
N SER A 15 -4.22 5.61 -8.97
CA SER A 15 -5.00 6.85 -8.93
C SER A 15 -6.22 6.81 -9.86
N ASP A 16 -6.28 5.84 -10.77
CA ASP A 16 -7.42 5.67 -11.68
C ASP A 16 -8.65 5.12 -10.91
N PRO A 17 -9.80 5.84 -10.90
CA PRO A 17 -11.02 5.37 -10.27
C PRO A 17 -11.50 3.99 -10.76
N ALA A 18 -11.20 3.61 -12.01
CA ALA A 18 -11.52 2.29 -12.53
C ALA A 18 -10.74 1.19 -11.78
N VAL A 19 -9.45 1.41 -11.53
CA VAL A 19 -8.60 0.46 -10.77
C VAL A 19 -9.05 0.37 -9.32
N VAL A 20 -9.38 1.50 -8.68
CA VAL A 20 -9.93 1.51 -7.32
C VAL A 20 -11.21 0.70 -7.24
N LYS A 21 -12.10 0.87 -8.22
CA LYS A 21 -13.36 0.12 -8.32
C LYS A 21 -13.12 -1.39 -8.49
N ASP A 22 -12.13 -1.79 -9.28
CA ASP A 22 -11.79 -3.20 -9.47
C ASP A 22 -11.24 -3.83 -8.18
N LEU A 23 -10.40 -3.12 -7.43
CA LEU A 23 -9.94 -3.53 -6.11
C LEU A 23 -11.12 -3.65 -5.13
N ASP A 24 -12.00 -2.65 -5.13
CA ASP A 24 -13.18 -2.62 -4.28
C ASP A 24 -14.12 -3.81 -4.55
N ASN A 25 -14.40 -4.08 -5.82
CA ASN A 25 -15.20 -5.24 -6.24
C ASN A 25 -14.58 -6.56 -5.76
N LEU A 26 -13.25 -6.68 -5.79
CA LEU A 26 -12.58 -7.88 -5.29
C LEU A 26 -12.70 -8.02 -3.78
N VAL A 27 -12.47 -6.94 -3.03
CA VAL A 27 -12.65 -6.92 -1.56
C VAL A 27 -14.09 -7.29 -1.20
N ALA A 28 -15.09 -6.75 -1.91
CA ALA A 28 -16.49 -7.07 -1.70
C ALA A 28 -16.82 -8.53 -2.04
N LYS A 29 -16.27 -9.07 -3.14
CA LYS A 29 -16.43 -10.49 -3.54
C LYS A 29 -15.87 -11.46 -2.50
N LEU A 30 -14.81 -11.06 -1.80
CA LEU A 30 -14.17 -11.84 -0.74
C LEU A 30 -14.79 -11.60 0.63
N GLU A 31 -15.81 -10.76 0.73
CA GLU A 31 -16.50 -10.38 1.98
C GLU A 31 -15.52 -9.83 3.04
N LEU A 32 -14.47 -9.15 2.59
CA LEU A 32 -13.47 -8.54 3.47
C LEU A 32 -13.98 -7.20 4.01
N ASP A 33 -13.85 -7.00 5.31
CA ASP A 33 -14.23 -5.74 5.95
C ASP A 33 -13.20 -4.64 5.65
N CYS A 34 -13.69 -3.52 5.12
CA CYS A 34 -12.89 -2.34 4.83
C CYS A 34 -13.78 -1.11 5.02
N PRO A 35 -13.84 -0.53 6.23
CA PRO A 35 -14.65 0.64 6.49
C PRO A 35 -14.17 1.84 5.65
N PRO A 36 -15.07 2.78 5.30
CA PRO A 36 -14.69 4.02 4.62
C PRO A 36 -13.60 4.79 5.39
N PRO A 37 -12.68 5.48 4.68
CA PRO A 37 -12.61 5.62 3.22
C PRO A 37 -12.00 4.38 2.54
N ARG A 38 -12.50 4.05 1.34
CA ARG A 38 -12.04 2.89 0.54
C ARG A 38 -10.98 3.31 -0.48
N SER A 39 -9.88 3.88 0.02
CA SER A 39 -8.74 4.29 -0.82
C SER A 39 -8.03 3.08 -1.42
N ALA A 40 -7.32 3.27 -2.54
CA ALA A 40 -6.55 2.19 -3.17
C ALA A 40 -5.55 1.55 -2.19
N ALA A 41 -4.89 2.35 -1.35
CA ALA A 41 -3.95 1.85 -0.34
C ALA A 41 -4.64 0.93 0.67
N ARG A 42 -5.78 1.33 1.23
CA ARG A 42 -6.56 0.53 2.20
C ARG A 42 -7.13 -0.74 1.59
N LEU A 43 -7.58 -0.69 0.33
CA LEU A 43 -8.06 -1.88 -0.38
C LEU A 43 -6.91 -2.86 -0.66
N LEU A 44 -5.75 -2.37 -1.07
CA LEU A 44 -4.56 -3.20 -1.28
C LEU A 44 -4.07 -3.84 0.02
N ASP A 45 -4.08 -3.09 1.13
CA ASP A 45 -3.77 -3.58 2.46
C ASP A 45 -4.65 -4.78 2.84
N LYS A 46 -5.97 -4.66 2.69
CA LYS A 46 -6.90 -5.78 2.97
C LYS A 46 -6.68 -6.99 2.08
N LEU A 47 -6.40 -6.78 0.80
CA LEU A 47 -6.08 -7.87 -0.12
C LEU A 47 -4.74 -8.52 0.22
N CYS A 48 -3.74 -7.75 0.65
CA CYS A 48 -2.44 -8.25 1.10
C CYS A 48 -2.60 -9.12 2.36
N GLY A 49 -3.33 -8.61 3.36
CA GLY A 49 -3.67 -9.34 4.58
C GLY A 49 -4.27 -10.72 4.27
N HIS A 50 -5.33 -10.72 3.45
CA HIS A 50 -6.06 -11.94 3.10
C HIS A 50 -5.25 -12.93 2.26
N TYR A 51 -4.58 -12.46 1.20
CA TYR A 51 -3.94 -13.35 0.24
C TYR A 51 -2.50 -13.73 0.59
N ILE A 52 -1.82 -12.95 1.44
CA ILE A 52 -0.38 -13.09 1.65
C ILE A 52 -0.11 -13.28 3.15
N GLU A 53 -0.43 -12.29 3.97
CA GLU A 53 0.02 -12.22 5.37
C GLU A 53 -0.53 -13.37 6.23
N ASP A 54 -1.82 -13.68 6.08
CA ASP A 54 -2.50 -14.76 6.80
C ASP A 54 -1.94 -16.17 6.47
N HIS A 55 -1.13 -16.28 5.41
CA HIS A 55 -0.53 -17.54 4.98
C HIS A 55 0.97 -17.66 5.33
N ILE A 56 1.60 -16.62 5.89
CA ILE A 56 3.01 -16.63 6.25
C ILE A 56 3.20 -17.20 7.65
N VAL A 57 3.56 -18.48 7.74
CA VAL A 57 3.87 -19.15 9.02
C VAL A 57 5.35 -19.00 9.39
N ASN A 58 6.25 -19.25 8.44
CA ASN A 58 7.69 -19.16 8.64
C ASN A 58 8.20 -17.73 8.40
N PRO A 59 9.37 -17.33 8.92
CA PRO A 59 9.97 -16.04 8.63
C PRO A 59 10.08 -15.79 7.12
N ALA A 60 9.38 -14.77 6.64
CA ALA A 60 9.38 -14.38 5.23
C ALA A 60 9.37 -12.87 5.09
N PHE A 61 9.94 -12.39 3.98
CA PHE A 61 9.90 -10.98 3.61
C PHE A 61 8.87 -10.76 2.51
N ILE A 62 7.94 -9.84 2.74
CA ILE A 62 7.14 -9.22 1.68
C ILE A 62 7.95 -8.02 1.20
N THR A 63 8.18 -7.90 -0.11
CA THR A 63 9.01 -6.84 -0.69
C THR A 63 8.27 -6.13 -1.82
N GLU A 64 8.77 -4.97 -2.23
CA GLU A 64 8.30 -4.26 -3.43
C GLU A 64 6.86 -3.72 -3.28
N HIS A 65 6.60 -3.12 -2.13
CA HIS A 65 5.31 -2.49 -1.84
C HIS A 65 5.02 -1.35 -2.81
N PRO A 66 3.77 -1.18 -3.27
CA PRO A 66 3.34 -0.04 -4.07
C PRO A 66 3.68 1.30 -3.41
N GLN A 67 4.06 2.30 -4.21
CA GLN A 67 4.39 3.64 -3.71
C GLN A 67 3.22 4.28 -2.96
N ILE A 68 1.99 4.02 -3.40
CA ILE A 68 0.77 4.55 -2.77
C ILE A 68 0.59 4.08 -1.31
N MET A 69 1.19 2.95 -0.93
CA MET A 69 1.17 2.41 0.44
C MET A 69 2.40 2.83 1.25
N SER A 70 3.38 3.50 0.63
CA SER A 70 4.70 3.71 1.21
C SER A 70 5.18 5.15 0.95
N PRO A 71 4.55 6.17 1.57
CA PRO A 71 4.81 7.58 1.27
C PRO A 71 6.23 8.03 1.65
N LEU A 72 6.89 7.35 2.58
CA LEU A 72 8.25 7.64 3.05
C LEU A 72 9.32 6.75 2.39
N ALA A 73 8.91 5.73 1.64
CA ALA A 73 9.84 4.80 1.01
C ALA A 73 10.24 5.30 -0.38
N LYS A 74 11.52 5.19 -0.68
CA LYS A 74 12.08 5.56 -1.98
C LYS A 74 11.57 4.62 -3.07
N TRP A 75 11.33 5.19 -4.26
CA TRP A 75 10.96 4.44 -5.44
C TRP A 75 12.02 3.38 -5.78
N HIS A 76 11.56 2.26 -6.32
CA HIS A 76 12.45 1.17 -6.70
C HIS A 76 13.33 1.55 -7.90
N ARG A 77 14.63 1.30 -7.81
CA ARG A 77 15.62 1.71 -8.83
C ARG A 77 15.38 1.18 -10.25
N SER A 78 14.64 0.08 -10.39
CA SER A 78 14.39 -0.60 -11.67
C SER A 78 12.95 -1.04 -11.91
N LYS A 79 12.03 -0.83 -10.96
CA LYS A 79 10.64 -1.31 -11.03
C LYS A 79 9.69 -0.13 -10.79
N PRO A 80 9.19 0.52 -11.85
CA PRO A 80 8.28 1.65 -11.71
C PRO A 80 7.02 1.29 -10.91
N GLY A 81 6.56 2.22 -10.07
CA GLY A 81 5.31 2.09 -9.30
C GLY A 81 5.43 1.38 -7.94
N VAL A 82 6.57 0.76 -7.64
CA VAL A 82 6.87 0.12 -6.34
C VAL A 82 8.06 0.78 -5.65
N THR A 83 8.24 0.45 -4.38
CA THR A 83 9.28 1.02 -3.51
C THR A 83 10.29 -0.02 -3.08
N GLU A 84 11.46 0.43 -2.61
CA GLU A 84 12.45 -0.43 -1.96
C GLU A 84 12.08 -0.65 -0.49
N ARG A 85 10.88 -1.19 -0.23
CA ARG A 85 10.36 -1.53 1.10
C ARG A 85 10.24 -3.03 1.28
N PHE A 86 10.58 -3.51 2.47
CA PHE A 86 10.25 -4.85 2.91
C PHE A 86 9.57 -4.86 4.27
N GLU A 87 8.77 -5.89 4.49
CA GLU A 87 8.18 -6.23 5.78
C GLU A 87 8.51 -7.68 6.11
N MET A 88 8.94 -7.93 7.34
CA MET A 88 9.20 -9.28 7.83
C MET A 88 7.99 -9.79 8.58
N PHE A 89 7.49 -10.96 8.18
CA PHE A 89 6.38 -11.64 8.83
C PHE A 89 6.86 -12.94 9.48
N VAL A 90 6.35 -13.24 10.68
CA VAL A 90 6.54 -14.50 11.40
C VAL A 90 5.21 -14.88 12.05
N ASN A 91 4.73 -16.10 11.83
CA ASN A 91 3.47 -16.59 12.39
C ASN A 91 2.29 -15.62 12.18
N THR A 92 2.09 -15.20 10.93
CA THR A 92 1.04 -14.27 10.46
C THR A 92 1.08 -12.88 11.09
N LYS A 93 2.22 -12.50 11.68
CA LYS A 93 2.41 -11.18 12.31
C LYS A 93 3.60 -10.48 11.70
N GLU A 94 3.41 -9.20 11.40
CA GLU A 94 4.48 -8.29 11.05
C GLU A 94 5.40 -8.09 12.25
N ILE A 95 6.71 -8.20 12.03
CA ILE A 95 7.76 -8.07 13.05
C ILE A 95 8.69 -6.89 12.74
N CYS A 96 8.82 -6.52 11.47
CA CYS A 96 9.73 -5.46 11.04
C CYS A 96 9.22 -4.85 9.74
N ASN A 97 9.31 -3.53 9.65
CA ASN A 97 9.12 -2.76 8.43
C ASN A 97 10.38 -1.94 8.20
N ALA A 98 10.92 -1.97 6.98
CA ALA A 98 12.09 -1.21 6.61
C ALA A 98 12.08 -0.86 5.13
N TYR A 99 12.71 0.26 4.78
CA TYR A 99 12.76 0.75 3.43
C TYR A 99 14.02 1.57 3.17
N THR A 100 14.40 1.69 1.90
CA THR A 100 15.31 2.77 1.48
C THR A 100 14.56 4.09 1.68
N GLU A 101 15.10 4.98 2.52
CA GLU A 101 14.48 6.27 2.84
C GLU A 101 14.31 7.16 1.60
N LEU A 102 13.12 7.76 1.47
CA LEU A 102 12.87 8.82 0.50
C LEU A 102 13.64 10.07 0.93
N ASN A 103 14.67 10.40 0.16
CA ASN A 103 15.57 11.51 0.46
C ASN A 103 15.51 12.65 -0.58
N ASP A 104 14.47 12.66 -1.40
CA ASP A 104 14.16 13.74 -2.35
C ASP A 104 13.05 14.61 -1.73
N PRO A 105 13.34 15.84 -1.30
CA PRO A 105 12.39 16.67 -0.56
C PRO A 105 11.19 17.12 -1.40
N GLU A 106 11.37 17.31 -2.72
CA GLU A 106 10.26 17.68 -3.60
C GLU A 106 9.27 16.52 -3.73
N ARG A 107 9.79 15.29 -3.82
CA ARG A 107 8.97 14.08 -3.81
C ARG A 107 8.31 13.83 -2.47
N GLN A 108 9.03 14.03 -1.38
CA GLN A 108 8.49 13.90 -0.03
C GLN A 108 7.31 14.85 0.18
N LEU A 109 7.44 16.12 -0.25
CA LEU A 109 6.35 17.09 -0.20
C LEU A 109 5.14 16.66 -1.02
N GLN A 110 5.34 16.12 -2.23
CA GLN A 110 4.24 15.58 -3.05
C GLN A 110 3.51 14.42 -2.35
N CYS A 111 4.25 13.53 -1.69
CA CYS A 111 3.68 12.44 -0.90
C CYS A 111 2.87 12.98 0.29
N PHE A 112 3.39 13.96 1.03
CA PHE A 112 2.65 14.61 2.11
C PHE A 112 1.38 15.33 1.63
N MET A 113 1.43 16.02 0.48
CA MET A 113 0.24 16.62 -0.10
C MET A 113 -0.82 15.57 -0.45
N GLY A 114 -0.40 14.42 -0.99
CA GLY A 114 -1.31 13.30 -1.26
C GLY A 114 -1.95 12.73 0.01
N GLN A 115 -1.17 12.59 1.09
CA GLN A 115 -1.68 12.16 2.39
C GLN A 115 -2.65 13.19 3.01
N ALA A 116 -2.38 14.49 2.86
CA ALA A 116 -3.28 15.53 3.32
C ALA A 116 -4.64 15.52 2.58
N VAL A 117 -4.65 15.17 1.29
CA VAL A 117 -5.89 14.94 0.54
C VAL A 117 -6.63 13.71 1.09
N ALA A 118 -5.94 12.60 1.33
CA ALA A 118 -6.55 11.41 1.93
C ALA A 118 -7.15 11.68 3.33
N ALA A 119 -6.46 12.48 4.15
CA ALA A 119 -6.97 12.93 5.45
C ALA A 119 -8.25 13.77 5.30
N ALA A 120 -8.30 14.68 4.32
CA ALA A 120 -9.49 15.47 4.03
C ALA A 120 -10.68 14.62 3.54
N ASP A 121 -10.40 13.49 2.90
CA ASP A 121 -11.38 12.49 2.45
C ASP A 121 -11.78 11.49 3.57
N GLY A 122 -11.30 11.70 4.80
CA GLY A 122 -11.70 10.96 6.00
C GLY A 122 -10.78 9.81 6.40
N ASP A 123 -9.55 9.76 5.88
CA ASP A 123 -8.56 8.76 6.31
C ASP A 123 -7.83 9.23 7.57
N ASP A 124 -8.34 8.80 8.74
CA ASP A 124 -7.80 9.19 10.05
C ASP A 124 -6.35 8.73 10.29
N GLU A 125 -5.85 7.79 9.48
CA GLU A 125 -4.48 7.26 9.57
C GLU A 125 -3.49 8.02 8.66
N ALA A 126 -3.97 8.92 7.80
CA ALA A 126 -3.12 9.66 6.89
C ALA A 126 -2.28 10.72 7.61
N GLN A 127 -1.05 10.89 7.14
CA GLN A 127 -0.10 11.85 7.73
C GLN A 127 -0.34 13.28 7.24
N GLY A 128 -0.18 14.26 8.14
CA GLY A 128 -0.19 15.68 7.76
C GLY A 128 1.09 16.11 7.03
N VAL A 129 1.10 17.33 6.49
CA VAL A 129 2.31 17.91 5.91
C VAL A 129 3.21 18.43 7.04
N ASP A 130 4.40 17.86 7.16
CA ASP A 130 5.47 18.39 7.99
C ASP A 130 6.43 19.20 7.09
N HIS A 131 6.59 20.49 7.39
CA HIS A 131 7.45 21.38 6.63
C HIS A 131 8.87 21.48 7.21
N ASP A 132 9.08 21.02 8.44
CA ASP A 132 10.37 21.04 9.12
C ASP A 132 11.17 19.75 8.85
N TYR A 133 10.48 18.64 8.57
CA TYR A 133 11.03 17.35 8.12
C TYR A 133 11.51 17.39 6.66
#